data_AF-A0A8S3B0B2-F1
#
_entry.id   AF-A0A8S3B0B2-F1
#
_cell.length_a   1.000
_cell.length_b   1.000
_cell.length_c   1.000
_cell.angle_alpha   90.00
_cell.angle_beta   90.00
_cell.angle_gamma   90.00
#
_symmetry.space_group_name_H-M   'P 1'
#
loop_
_entity.id
_entity.type
_entity.pdbx_description
1 polymer ?
#
loop_
_entity_poly.entity_id
_entity_poly.type
_entity_poly.pdbx_seq_one_letter_code
_entity_poly.pdbx_strand_id
1 'polypeptide(L)' 'MLLNTPKDVFVDSLENIYVADSGNRRIQFFASGSTIGSTVSTSWTSAGSMWGVQVVNNSIYACDRDNSIVWNNG' A
#
# COMPACT_ATOMS: atom_id res chain seq x y z
N MET A 1 14.25 4.56 3.33
CA MET A 1 13.52 3.67 4.26
C MET A 1 13.31 2.33 3.57
N LEU A 2 13.50 1.22 4.28
CA LEU A 2 13.41 -0.13 3.70
C LEU A 2 11.98 -0.69 3.76
N LEU A 3 11.63 -1.58 2.83
CA LEU A 3 10.43 -2.41 2.88
C LEU A 3 10.60 -3.53 3.90
N ASN A 4 9.50 -3.99 4.50
CA ASN A 4 9.46 -5.06 5.48
C ASN A 4 8.27 -6.00 5.18
N THR A 5 8.57 -7.21 4.71
CA THR A 5 7.56 -8.22 4.32
C THR A 5 6.46 -7.68 3.37
N PRO A 6 6.81 -7.03 2.24
CA PRO A 6 5.81 -6.54 1.30
C PRO A 6 4.97 -7.71 0.77
N LYS A 7 3.66 -7.50 0.61
CA LYS A 7 2.72 -8.56 0.21
C LYS A 7 2.13 -8.41 -1.18
N ASP A 8 2.01 -7.18 -1.66
CA ASP A 8 1.42 -6.90 -2.95
C ASP A 8 1.90 -5.56 -3.52
N VAL A 9 1.70 -5.40 -4.81
CA VAL A 9 2.08 -4.23 -5.59
C VAL A 9 1.00 -3.90 -6.61
N PHE A 10 0.68 -2.61 -6.74
CA PHE A 10 -0.14 -2.07 -7.80
C PHE A 10 0.69 -1.09 -8.63
N VAL A 11 0.55 -1.18 -9.95
CA VAL A 11 1.19 -0.27 -10.91
C VAL A 11 0.07 0.48 -11.64
N ASP A 12 0.10 1.81 -11.59
CA ASP A 12 -0.88 2.62 -12.30
C ASP A 12 -0.50 2.83 -13.78
N SER A 13 -1.37 3.48 -14.55
CA SER A 13 -1.14 3.77 -15.97
C SER A 13 0.00 4.79 -16.23
N LEU A 14 0.51 5.44 -15.19
CA LEU A 14 1.66 6.35 -15.23
C LEU A 14 2.94 5.66 -14.74
N GLU A 15 2.90 4.34 -14.55
CA GLU A 15 3.99 3.51 -14.03
C GLU A 15 4.43 3.87 -12.60
N ASN A 16 3.58 4.55 -11.83
CA ASN A 16 3.81 4.69 -10.41
C ASN A 16 3.49 3.37 -9.70
N ILE A 17 4.26 3.09 -8.65
CA ILE A 17 4.21 1.83 -7.93
C ILE A 17 3.70 2.09 -6.52
N TYR A 18 2.69 1.32 -6.12
CA TYR A 18 2.12 1.30 -4.78
C TYR A 18 2.40 -0.05 -4.16
N VAL A 19 3.12 -0.09 -3.04
CA VAL A 19 3.51 -1.33 -2.36
C VAL A 19 2.80 -1.43 -1.03
N ALA A 20 2.14 -2.56 -0.79
CA ALA A 20 1.64 -2.95 0.51
C ALA A 20 2.84 -3.42 1.38
N ASP A 21 3.40 -2.50 2.15
CA ASP A 21 4.56 -2.72 3.02
C ASP A 21 4.08 -3.21 4.40
N SER A 22 3.55 -4.43 4.41
CA SER A 22 2.69 -4.96 5.48
C SER A 22 3.39 -5.09 6.83
N GLY A 23 4.68 -5.43 6.85
CA GLY A 23 5.47 -5.48 8.08
C GLY A 23 5.67 -4.11 8.72
N ASN A 24 5.57 -3.04 7.92
CA ASN A 24 5.58 -1.67 8.37
C ASN A 24 4.17 -1.03 8.44
N ARG A 25 3.11 -1.81 8.15
CA ARG A 25 1.70 -1.40 8.22
C ARG A 25 1.40 -0.10 7.47
N ARG A 26 1.94 0.03 6.26
CA ARG A 26 1.81 1.25 5.43
C ARG A 26 1.70 0.92 3.95
N ILE A 27 1.26 1.90 3.17
CA ILE A 27 1.41 1.89 1.72
C ILE A 27 2.56 2.83 1.33
N GLN A 28 3.52 2.29 0.58
CA GLN A 28 4.62 3.04 -0.01
C GLN A 28 4.31 3.36 -1.46
N PHE A 29 4.57 4.60 -1.87
CA PHE A 29 4.48 5.07 -3.24
C PHE A 29 5.87 5.29 -3.82
N PHE A 30 6.09 4.89 -5.06
CA PHE A 30 7.28 5.19 -5.84
C PHE A 30 6.83 5.78 -7.17
N ALA A 31 7.34 6.97 -7.50
CA ALA A 31 7.18 7.52 -8.83
C ALA A 31 7.87 6.62 -9.87
N SER A 32 7.42 6.65 -11.13
CA SER A 32 8.06 5.87 -12.20
C SER A 32 9.58 6.09 -12.23
N GLY A 33 10.32 4.97 -12.24
CA GLY A 33 11.78 4.94 -12.20
C GLY A 33 12.45 5.29 -10.86
N SER A 34 11.69 5.67 -9.82
CA SER A 34 12.24 5.99 -8.51
C SER A 34 12.51 4.74 -7.67
N THR A 35 13.66 4.71 -7.00
CA THR A 35 13.96 3.75 -5.93
C THR A 35 13.67 4.30 -4.53
N ILE A 36 13.33 5.59 -4.45
CA ILE A 36 13.00 6.28 -3.21
C ILE A 36 11.48 6.38 -3.11
N GLY A 37 10.92 5.68 -2.12
CA GLY A 37 9.49 5.69 -1.86
C GLY A 37 9.08 6.64 -0.75
N SER A 38 7.89 7.23 -0.87
CA SER A 38 7.21 8.01 0.18
C SER A 38 6.05 7.23 0.78
N THR A 39 5.71 7.51 2.03
CA THR A 39 4.54 6.88 2.66
C THR A 39 3.30 7.69 2.30
N VAL A 40 2.32 7.04 1.67
CA VAL A 40 1.05 7.69 1.24
C VAL A 40 -0.15 7.29 2.09
N SER A 41 0.00 6.29 2.95
CA SER A 41 -1.00 5.94 3.96
C SER A 41 -0.32 5.26 5.15
N THR A 42 -0.56 5.79 6.35
CA THR A 42 -0.02 5.31 7.64
C THR A 42 -1.11 4.90 8.63
N SER A 43 -2.39 5.01 8.27
CA SER A 43 -3.49 5.16 9.23
C SER A 43 -4.13 3.87 9.72
N TRP A 44 -3.57 2.70 9.42
CA TRP A 44 -4.22 1.43 9.74
C TRP A 44 -3.63 0.86 11.02
N THR A 45 -3.93 1.52 12.14
CA THR A 45 -3.42 1.21 13.49
C THR A 45 -3.77 -0.19 13.99
N SER A 46 -4.75 -0.85 13.36
CA SER A 46 -5.09 -2.26 13.57
C SER A 46 -4.74 -3.17 12.39
N ALA A 47 -4.16 -2.67 11.29
CA ALA A 47 -3.91 -3.51 10.13
C ALA A 47 -3.02 -4.71 10.46
N GLY A 48 -3.55 -5.90 10.22
CA GLY A 48 -2.76 -7.13 10.29
C GLY A 48 -1.89 -7.29 9.06
N SER A 49 -1.87 -8.49 8.47
CA SER A 49 -1.34 -8.71 7.13
C SER A 49 -2.23 -8.05 6.07
N MET A 50 -1.92 -6.79 5.74
CA MET A 50 -2.38 -6.17 4.49
C MET A 50 -1.93 -7.09 3.35
N TRP A 51 -2.87 -7.67 2.61
CA TRP A 51 -2.54 -8.66 1.58
C TRP A 51 -2.62 -8.06 0.19
N GLY A 52 -3.64 -7.25 -0.10
CA GLY A 52 -3.85 -6.69 -1.44
C GLY A 52 -3.87 -5.17 -1.42
N VAL A 53 -3.39 -4.54 -2.50
CA VAL A 53 -3.48 -3.11 -2.75
C VAL A 53 -4.07 -2.86 -4.16
N GLN A 54 -5.01 -1.93 -4.25
CA GLN A 54 -5.59 -1.46 -5.51
C GLN A 54 -5.75 0.05 -5.43
N VAL A 55 -5.57 0.74 -6.57
CA VAL A 55 -5.94 2.16 -6.69
C VAL A 55 -7.06 2.27 -7.70
N VAL A 56 -8.19 2.86 -7.29
CA VAL A 56 -9.36 3.07 -8.14
C VAL A 56 -9.86 4.49 -7.90
N ASN A 57 -10.05 5.26 -8.98
CA ASN A 57 -10.56 6.64 -8.93
C ASN A 57 -9.82 7.52 -7.90
N ASN A 58 -8.48 7.46 -7.90
CA ASN A 58 -7.62 8.23 -6.98
C ASN A 58 -7.68 7.80 -5.50
N SER A 59 -8.42 6.75 -5.17
CA SER A 59 -8.47 6.16 -3.82
C SER A 59 -7.69 4.85 -3.76
N ILE A 60 -6.94 4.68 -2.68
CA ILE A 60 -6.18 3.47 -2.37
C ILE A 60 -7.08 2.56 -1.53
N TYR A 61 -7.28 1.33 -2.00
CA TYR A 61 -7.95 0.26 -1.27
C TYR A 61 -6.91 -0.77 -0.84
N ALA A 62 -6.95 -1.16 0.43
CA ALA A 62 -6.11 -2.21 0.96
C ALA A 62 -6.95 -3.26 1.69
N CYS A 63 -6.85 -4.53 1.30
CA CYS A 63 -7.52 -5.60 2.02
C CYS A 63 -6.65 -6.10 3.17
N ASP A 64 -7.28 -6.22 4.34
CA ASP A 64 -6.67 -6.65 5.57
C ASP A 64 -7.18 -8.04 5.92
N ARG A 65 -6.30 -9.03 5.73
CA ARG A 65 -6.65 -10.44 5.90
C ARG A 65 -7.11 -10.74 7.33
N ASP A 66 -6.43 -10.17 8.31
CA ASP A 66 -6.59 -10.59 9.71
C ASP A 66 -7.84 -9.95 10.32
N ASN A 67 -8.20 -8.75 9.86
CA ASN A 67 -9.40 -8.06 10.31
C ASN A 67 -10.62 -8.26 9.41
N SER A 68 -10.47 -8.96 8.26
CA SER A 68 -11.56 -9.17 7.28
C SER A 68 -12.22 -7.87 6.81
N ILE A 69 -11.44 -6.80 6.67
CA ILE A 69 -11.90 -5.46 6.26
C ILE A 69 -11.14 -4.96 5.03
N VAL A 70 -11.74 -4.01 4.32
CA VAL A 70 -11.08 -3.21 3.28
C VAL A 70 -10.94 -1.79 3.80
N TRP A 71 -9.69 -1.34 3.93
CA TRP A 71 -9.37 0.04 4.24
C TRP A 71 -9.35 0.88 2.97
N ASN A 72 -9.79 2.14 3.06
CA ASN A 72 -9.66 3.11 1.97
C ASN A 72 -9.16 4.45 2.50
N ASN A 73 -8.38 5.19 1.71
CA ASN A 73 -7.76 6.44 2.15
C ASN A 73 -8.68 7.67 2.14
N GLY A 74 -9.99 7.51 1.90
CA GLY A 74 -11.03 8.55 2.02
C GLY A 74 -10.63 9.94 1.56
#